data_AF-A0A0J7L173-F1
#
_entry.id   AF-A0A0J7L173-F1
#
_cell.length_a   1.000
_cell.length_b   1.000
_cell.length_c   1.000
_cell.angle_alpha   90.00
_cell.angle_beta   90.00
_cell.angle_gamma   90.00
#
_symmetry.space_group_name_H-M   'P 1'
#
loop_
_entity.id
_entity.type
_entity.pdbx_description
1 polymer ?
#
loop_
_entity_poly.entity_id
_entity_poly.type
_entity_poly.pdbx_seq_one_letter_code
_entity_poly.pdbx_strand_id
1 'polypeptide(L)'
;MFRFWKAPRASQKSECNAKTTSAIGDASKNQTPPTLLSSLRSVLFVIGTVVIGFAAFCNSLTWHLQRFWGASGDFWQAQWDKILDKFGDDPVTLWVYGSLSLMIVVYWVIGGIYTILDITNRPAALRRYKIQPGTNEPVDKRELCKVIAQVLFNQIVVGFPIMYLGYYFMEWRGYPPVRELPTFHWVLAEIAIHILCEEIGFYYSHRYVYSA
;
A
#
# COMPACT_ATOMS: atom_id res chain seq x y z
N MET A 1 102.32 -3.81 -18.96
CA MET A 1 103.04 -2.53 -19.06
C MET A 1 103.08 -1.90 -17.67
N PHE A 2 104.27 -1.83 -17.07
CA PHE A 2 104.79 -0.95 -15.99
C PHE A 2 103.83 -0.44 -14.88
N ARG A 3 103.99 -0.75 -13.58
CA ARG A 3 105.09 -0.62 -12.58
C ARG A 3 104.82 0.55 -11.60
N PHE A 4 105.07 0.28 -10.31
CA PHE A 4 105.49 1.18 -9.20
C PHE A 4 104.41 2.07 -8.54
N TRP A 5 104.05 1.91 -7.26
CA TRP A 5 104.80 2.05 -5.98
C TRP A 5 105.34 3.47 -5.74
N LYS A 6 104.78 4.22 -4.76
CA LYS A 6 105.39 4.55 -3.44
C LYS A 6 104.54 5.60 -2.67
N ALA A 7 104.30 5.32 -1.39
CA ALA A 7 103.96 6.30 -0.31
C ALA A 7 105.25 7.07 0.11
N PRO A 8 105.47 7.72 1.29
CA PRO A 8 104.66 7.88 2.52
C PRO A 8 104.85 9.23 3.30
N ARG A 9 104.30 9.23 4.54
CA ARG A 9 104.62 9.98 5.80
C ARG A 9 103.61 11.08 6.19
N ALA A 10 102.82 10.87 7.25
CA ALA A 10 103.14 10.87 8.71
C ALA A 10 103.29 12.33 9.22
N SER A 11 102.76 12.76 10.38
CA SER A 11 102.55 12.07 11.66
C SER A 11 101.72 12.97 12.61
N GLN A 12 100.84 12.37 13.42
CA GLN A 12 100.61 12.57 14.88
C GLN A 12 100.28 13.98 15.46
N LYS A 13 99.56 14.20 16.57
CA LYS A 13 98.95 13.36 17.64
C LYS A 13 98.03 14.24 18.52
N SER A 14 97.07 13.61 19.22
CA SER A 14 96.66 13.80 20.66
C SER A 14 95.15 13.51 20.78
N GLU A 15 94.69 12.32 21.22
CA GLU A 15 94.49 11.88 22.64
C GLU A 15 93.75 12.96 23.47
N CYS A 16 92.64 12.73 24.21
CA CYS A 16 92.15 11.54 24.92
C CYS A 16 90.66 11.69 25.38
N ASN A 17 90.01 10.53 25.52
CA ASN A 17 89.04 10.14 26.58
C ASN A 17 87.51 10.26 26.41
N ALA A 18 86.89 9.15 26.82
CA ALA A 18 85.48 8.80 26.70
C ALA A 18 84.67 9.16 27.95
N LYS A 19 83.38 9.48 27.78
CA LYS A 19 82.30 8.95 28.64
C LYS A 19 80.91 9.23 28.08
N THR A 20 80.14 8.15 27.98
CA THR A 20 78.69 8.01 27.85
C THR A 20 77.87 9.08 28.58
N THR A 21 76.86 9.66 27.93
CA THR A 21 75.54 9.91 28.52
C THR A 21 74.50 10.00 27.40
N SER A 22 73.56 9.05 27.42
CA SER A 22 72.36 9.03 26.58
C SER A 22 71.41 10.15 27.04
N ALA A 23 71.03 11.03 26.13
CA ALA A 23 69.87 11.89 26.28
C ALA A 23 69.33 12.28 24.90
N ILE A 24 68.28 11.59 24.44
CA ILE A 24 67.29 12.19 23.53
C ILE A 24 65.92 11.72 24.02
N GLY A 25 65.18 12.67 24.60
CA GLY A 25 63.78 12.51 24.93
C GLY A 25 62.87 12.61 23.71
N ASP A 26 61.58 12.46 24.00
CA ASP A 26 60.43 12.72 23.14
C ASP A 26 60.20 11.80 21.94
N ALA A 27 59.39 10.77 22.16
CA ALA A 27 58.01 10.83 21.68
C ALA A 27 57.25 9.58 22.14
N SER A 28 56.39 9.75 23.14
CA SER A 28 55.20 8.92 23.26
C SER A 28 54.35 9.12 22.00
N LYS A 29 54.67 8.40 20.93
CA LYS A 29 53.75 8.26 19.79
C LYS A 29 52.64 7.34 20.27
N ASN A 30 51.54 7.94 20.69
CA ASN A 30 50.23 7.31 20.69
C ASN A 30 49.98 6.71 19.30
N GLN A 31 50.34 5.44 19.13
CA GLN A 31 49.86 4.61 18.03
C GLN A 31 48.41 4.24 18.35
N THR A 32 47.49 5.19 18.21
CA THR A 32 46.09 4.84 17.96
C THR A 32 46.05 4.01 16.67
N PRO A 33 45.47 2.80 16.68
CA PRO A 33 45.70 1.83 15.62
C PRO A 33 45.07 2.33 14.31
N PRO A 34 45.85 2.48 13.21
CA PRO A 34 45.36 2.94 11.90
C PRO A 34 44.21 2.07 11.36
N THR A 35 44.08 0.84 11.86
CA THR A 35 43.03 -0.13 11.54
C THR A 35 41.65 0.30 12.01
N LEU A 36 41.52 0.97 13.16
CA LEU A 36 40.21 1.38 13.68
C LEU A 36 39.66 2.58 12.91
N LEU A 37 40.50 3.59 12.63
CA LEU A 37 40.08 4.77 11.86
C LEU A 37 39.75 4.44 10.40
N SER A 38 40.48 3.51 9.78
CA SER A 38 40.16 3.05 8.41
C SER A 38 38.86 2.25 8.38
N SER A 39 38.64 1.37 9.36
CA SER A 39 37.39 0.60 9.49
C SER A 39 36.19 1.51 9.74
N LEU A 40 36.33 2.50 10.63
CA LEU A 40 35.30 3.51 10.89
C LEU A 40 34.97 4.32 9.62
N ARG A 41 35.99 4.75 8.86
CA ARG A 41 35.77 5.47 7.59
C ARG A 41 35.02 4.62 6.57
N SER A 42 35.35 3.34 6.44
CA SER A 42 34.66 2.41 5.54
C SER A 42 33.21 2.17 5.97
N VAL A 43 32.96 1.98 7.26
CA VAL A 43 31.60 1.81 7.80
C VAL A 43 30.76 3.07 7.57
N LEU A 44 31.31 4.26 7.85
CA LEU A 44 30.62 5.53 7.59
C LEU A 44 30.31 5.72 6.10
N PHE A 45 31.22 5.32 5.21
CA PHE A 45 30.97 5.36 3.76
C PHE A 45 29.86 4.40 3.34
N VAL A 46 29.86 3.16 3.84
CA VAL A 46 28.81 2.17 3.56
C VAL A 46 27.45 2.63 4.09
N ILE A 47 27.39 3.12 5.33
CA ILE A 47 26.15 3.66 5.90
C ILE A 47 25.68 4.87 5.10
N GLY A 48 26.59 5.78 4.74
CA GLY A 48 26.27 6.97 3.95
C GLY A 48 25.69 6.63 2.58
N THR A 49 26.28 5.69 1.84
CA THR A 49 25.75 5.28 0.53
C THR A 49 24.41 4.55 0.65
N VAL A 50 24.22 3.73 1.68
CA VAL A 50 22.93 3.07 1.97
C VAL A 50 21.85 4.12 2.30
N VAL A 51 22.15 5.10 3.15
CA VAL A 51 21.20 6.16 3.52
C VAL A 51 20.84 7.02 2.32
N ILE A 52 21.82 7.44 1.50
CA ILE A 52 21.56 8.23 0.29
C ILE A 52 20.75 7.41 -0.72
N GLY A 53 21.09 6.13 -0.93
CA GLY A 53 20.36 5.24 -1.82
C GLY A 53 18.92 5.02 -1.35
N PHE A 54 18.71 4.79 -0.06
CA PHE A 54 17.39 4.65 0.54
C PHE A 54 16.58 5.95 0.43
N ALA A 55 17.17 7.10 0.73
CA ALA A 55 16.51 8.40 0.59
C ALA A 55 16.13 8.68 -0.87
N ALA A 56 17.02 8.41 -1.83
CA ALA A 56 16.75 8.57 -3.25
C ALA A 56 15.63 7.62 -3.73
N PHE A 57 15.61 6.38 -3.23
CA PHE A 57 14.55 5.43 -3.48
C PHE A 57 13.21 5.91 -2.91
N CYS A 58 13.15 6.29 -1.63
CA CYS A 58 11.94 6.82 -0.99
C CYS A 58 11.42 8.07 -1.68
N ASN A 59 12.31 8.99 -2.10
CA ASN A 59 11.93 10.18 -2.83
C ASN A 59 11.36 9.85 -4.22
N SER A 60 12.02 8.93 -4.95
CA SER A 60 11.54 8.47 -6.25
C SER A 60 10.19 7.76 -6.13
N LEU A 61 10.04 6.88 -5.14
CA LEU A 61 8.79 6.19 -4.85
C LEU A 61 7.67 7.18 -4.50
N THR A 62 7.95 8.16 -3.63
CA THR A 62 7.00 9.20 -3.26
C THR A 62 6.54 9.98 -4.49
N TRP A 63 7.46 10.37 -5.37
CA TRP A 63 7.14 11.07 -6.61
C TRP A 63 6.24 10.24 -7.53
N HIS A 64 6.57 8.97 -7.75
CA HIS A 64 5.77 8.08 -8.61
C HIS A 64 4.37 7.85 -8.03
N LEU A 65 4.27 7.62 -6.72
CA LEU A 65 3.00 7.45 -6.03
C LEU A 65 2.17 8.73 -6.13
N GLN A 66 2.72 9.90 -5.80
CA GLN A 66 2.02 11.19 -5.92
C GLN A 66 1.51 11.43 -7.35
N ARG A 67 2.35 11.14 -8.36
CA ARG A 67 1.96 11.27 -9.77
C ARG A 67 0.82 10.33 -10.14
N PHE A 68 0.90 9.08 -9.71
CA PHE A 68 -0.11 8.06 -9.97
C PHE A 68 -1.44 8.38 -9.27
N TRP A 69 -1.39 8.71 -7.98
CA TRP A 69 -2.56 9.07 -7.19
C TRP A 69 -3.23 10.35 -7.69
N GLY A 70 -2.44 11.37 -8.03
CA GLY A 70 -2.95 12.62 -8.60
C GLY A 70 -3.64 12.39 -9.94
N ALA A 71 -2.97 11.70 -10.87
CA ALA A 71 -3.56 11.40 -12.18
C ALA A 71 -4.83 10.53 -12.07
N SER A 72 -4.87 9.60 -11.12
CA SER A 72 -6.05 8.77 -10.85
C SER A 72 -7.19 9.61 -10.29
N GLY A 73 -6.90 10.53 -9.36
CA GLY A 73 -7.87 11.49 -8.83
C GLY A 73 -8.49 12.36 -9.93
N ASP A 74 -7.65 12.96 -10.78
CA ASP A 74 -8.10 13.80 -11.90
C ASP A 74 -8.99 13.00 -12.88
N PHE A 75 -8.61 11.76 -13.18
CA PHE A 75 -9.39 10.89 -14.07
C PHE A 75 -10.77 10.56 -13.50
N TRP A 76 -10.84 10.22 -12.20
CA TRP A 76 -12.08 9.91 -11.50
C TRP A 76 -12.98 11.14 -11.41
N GLN A 77 -12.43 12.28 -11.03
CA GLN A 77 -13.12 13.56 -11.02
C GLN A 77 -13.74 13.86 -12.39
N ALA A 78 -12.96 13.73 -13.47
CA ALA A 78 -13.47 13.95 -14.82
C ALA A 78 -14.56 12.96 -15.25
N GLN A 79 -14.58 11.71 -14.74
CA GLN A 79 -15.70 10.79 -15.02
C GLN A 79 -16.93 11.13 -14.19
N TRP A 80 -16.73 11.54 -12.95
CA TRP A 80 -17.80 11.96 -12.06
C TRP A 80 -18.50 13.21 -12.57
N ASP A 81 -17.73 14.21 -13.02
CA ASP A 81 -18.27 15.42 -13.65
C ASP A 81 -19.16 15.08 -14.85
N LYS A 82 -18.78 14.13 -15.71
CA LYS A 82 -19.64 13.70 -16.83
C LYS A 82 -20.95 13.05 -16.38
N ILE A 83 -20.92 12.32 -15.26
CA ILE A 83 -22.14 11.70 -14.69
C ILE A 83 -23.04 12.82 -14.17
N LEU A 84 -22.48 13.72 -13.39
CA LEU A 84 -23.15 14.88 -12.82
C LEU A 84 -23.74 15.81 -13.89
N ASP A 85 -23.00 16.10 -14.95
CA ASP A 85 -23.47 16.93 -16.06
C ASP A 85 -24.65 16.28 -16.82
N LYS A 86 -24.79 14.95 -16.75
CA LYS A 86 -25.89 14.21 -17.38
C LYS A 86 -27.10 14.04 -16.48
N PHE A 87 -26.89 13.72 -15.20
CA PHE A 87 -27.94 13.35 -14.25
C PHE A 87 -28.34 14.49 -13.30
N GLY A 88 -27.56 15.57 -13.26
CA GLY A 88 -27.71 16.68 -12.34
C GLY A 88 -26.98 16.48 -11.02
N ASP A 89 -26.79 17.59 -10.31
CA ASP A 89 -26.09 17.66 -9.03
C ASP A 89 -27.05 17.58 -7.82
N ASP A 90 -28.32 17.24 -8.06
CA ASP A 90 -29.35 17.16 -7.02
C ASP A 90 -29.01 16.02 -6.02
N PRO A 91 -28.83 16.33 -4.73
CA PRO A 91 -28.43 15.35 -3.73
C PRO A 91 -29.42 14.19 -3.61
N VAL A 92 -30.73 14.44 -3.68
CA VAL A 92 -31.73 13.36 -3.57
C VAL A 92 -31.63 12.42 -4.78
N THR A 93 -31.52 12.99 -5.99
CA THR A 93 -31.34 12.25 -7.23
C THR A 93 -30.14 11.32 -7.17
N LEU A 94 -29.00 11.80 -6.67
CA LEU A 94 -27.77 10.99 -6.64
C LEU A 94 -27.76 10.01 -5.48
N TRP A 95 -28.04 10.47 -4.26
CA TRP A 95 -27.88 9.68 -3.04
C TRP A 95 -29.00 8.68 -2.82
N VAL A 96 -30.23 9.00 -3.22
CA VAL A 96 -31.36 8.08 -3.10
C VAL A 96 -31.50 7.27 -4.37
N TYR A 97 -31.82 7.93 -5.50
CA TYR A 97 -32.17 7.22 -6.73
C TYR A 97 -30.93 6.65 -7.43
N GLY A 98 -29.84 7.39 -7.50
CA GLY A 98 -28.58 6.96 -8.12
C GLY A 98 -27.98 5.75 -7.39
N SER A 99 -27.78 5.87 -6.08
CA SER A 99 -27.26 4.78 -5.25
C SER A 99 -28.17 3.55 -5.25
N LEU A 100 -29.49 3.72 -5.13
CA LEU A 100 -30.42 2.59 -5.20
C LEU A 100 -30.39 1.91 -6.57
N SER A 101 -30.37 2.70 -7.66
CA SER A 101 -30.27 2.16 -9.02
C SER A 101 -28.97 1.39 -9.22
N LEU A 102 -27.84 1.94 -8.76
CA LEU A 102 -26.54 1.28 -8.85
C LEU A 102 -26.56 -0.05 -8.09
N MET A 103 -27.08 -0.07 -6.86
CA MET A 103 -27.22 -1.28 -6.05
C MET A 103 -28.05 -2.35 -6.77
N ILE A 104 -29.22 -1.97 -7.30
CA ILE A 104 -30.10 -2.87 -8.04
C ILE A 104 -29.39 -3.42 -9.28
N VAL A 105 -28.76 -2.56 -10.08
CA VAL A 105 -28.05 -2.96 -11.30
C VAL A 105 -26.93 -3.94 -10.99
N VAL A 106 -26.06 -3.63 -10.01
CA VAL A 106 -24.93 -4.51 -9.66
C VAL A 106 -25.44 -5.86 -9.15
N TYR A 107 -26.46 -5.85 -8.28
CA TYR A 107 -27.07 -7.07 -7.75
C TYR A 107 -27.63 -7.95 -8.88
N TRP A 108 -28.42 -7.38 -9.79
CA TRP A 108 -29.07 -8.15 -10.85
C TRP A 108 -28.14 -8.55 -11.98
N VAL A 109 -27.09 -7.77 -12.25
CA VAL A 109 -26.07 -8.16 -13.25
C VAL A 109 -25.27 -9.34 -12.72
N ILE A 110 -24.68 -9.23 -11.53
CA ILE A 110 -23.82 -10.29 -10.99
C ILE A 110 -24.66 -11.49 -10.53
N GLY A 111 -25.66 -11.24 -9.69
CA GLY A 111 -26.57 -12.27 -9.17
C GLY A 111 -27.41 -12.92 -10.27
N GLY A 112 -27.79 -12.16 -11.30
CA GLY A 112 -28.47 -12.69 -12.48
C GLY A 112 -27.61 -13.66 -13.28
N ILE A 113 -26.31 -13.38 -13.46
CA ILE A 113 -25.38 -14.32 -14.10
C ILE A 113 -25.35 -15.65 -13.33
N TYR A 114 -25.21 -15.61 -12.00
CA TYR A 114 -25.23 -16.83 -11.17
C TYR A 114 -26.59 -17.55 -11.25
N THR A 115 -27.68 -16.81 -11.19
CA THR A 115 -29.04 -17.38 -11.30
C THR A 115 -29.25 -18.05 -12.65
N ILE A 116 -28.76 -17.48 -13.75
CA ILE A 116 -28.83 -18.08 -15.09
C ILE A 116 -28.01 -19.37 -15.14
N LEU A 117 -26.82 -19.39 -14.54
CA LEU A 117 -25.99 -20.60 -14.44
C LEU A 117 -26.71 -21.71 -13.66
N ASP A 118 -27.39 -21.36 -12.56
CA ASP A 118 -28.15 -22.30 -11.73
C ASP A 118 -29.41 -22.85 -12.42
N ILE A 119 -30.11 -22.04 -13.21
CA ILE A 119 -31.25 -22.52 -14.04
C ILE A 119 -30.74 -23.44 -15.16
N THR A 120 -29.64 -23.06 -15.81
CA THR A 120 -29.15 -23.74 -17.02
C THR A 120 -28.42 -25.05 -16.69
N ASN A 121 -27.85 -25.19 -15.48
CA ASN A 121 -27.10 -26.37 -15.03
C ASN A 121 -25.96 -26.81 -15.98
N ARG A 122 -25.35 -25.88 -16.72
CA ARG A 122 -24.24 -26.14 -17.65
C ARG A 122 -23.11 -25.13 -17.42
N PRO A 123 -21.82 -25.52 -17.53
CA PRO A 123 -21.24 -26.82 -17.90
C PRO A 123 -20.97 -27.73 -16.68
N ALA A 124 -20.93 -29.05 -16.90
CA ALA A 124 -20.62 -30.04 -15.85
C ALA A 124 -19.29 -29.78 -15.11
N ALA A 125 -18.35 -29.08 -15.76
CA ALA A 125 -17.07 -28.66 -15.19
C ALA A 125 -17.18 -27.59 -14.08
N LEU A 126 -18.25 -26.79 -14.02
CA LEU A 126 -18.49 -25.82 -12.94
C LEU A 126 -19.19 -26.46 -11.73
N ARG A 127 -19.91 -27.57 -11.94
CA ARG A 127 -20.65 -28.27 -10.88
C ARG A 127 -19.74 -28.83 -9.79
N ARG A 128 -18.47 -29.14 -10.11
CA ARG A 128 -17.44 -29.61 -9.16
C ARG A 128 -17.03 -28.56 -8.11
N TYR A 129 -17.36 -27.28 -8.32
CA TYR A 129 -17.01 -26.17 -7.42
C TYR A 129 -18.22 -25.60 -6.67
N LYS A 130 -19.41 -26.19 -6.81
CA LYS A 130 -20.58 -25.79 -6.01
C LYS A 130 -20.33 -26.16 -4.55
N ILE A 131 -20.56 -25.20 -3.66
CA ILE A 131 -20.41 -25.36 -2.20
C ILE A 131 -21.45 -26.35 -1.63
N GLN A 132 -22.60 -26.53 -2.29
CA GLN A 132 -23.65 -27.48 -1.91
C GLN A 132 -24.12 -28.34 -3.11
N PRO A 133 -23.47 -29.48 -3.38
CA PRO A 133 -23.86 -30.35 -4.49
C PRO A 133 -25.19 -31.07 -4.20
N GLY A 134 -26.15 -31.00 -5.14
CA GLY A 134 -27.40 -31.78 -5.10
C GLY A 134 -28.60 -31.12 -4.40
N THR A 135 -28.44 -29.94 -3.79
CA THR A 135 -29.56 -29.17 -3.23
C THR A 135 -30.24 -28.36 -4.34
N ASN A 136 -31.58 -28.48 -4.47
CA ASN A 136 -32.41 -27.72 -5.41
C ASN A 136 -32.01 -27.84 -6.90
N GLU A 137 -31.60 -29.02 -7.37
CA GLU A 137 -31.38 -29.30 -8.80
C GLU A 137 -32.50 -30.20 -9.37
N PRO A 138 -33.22 -29.79 -10.43
CA PRO A 138 -33.24 -28.45 -11.04
C PRO A 138 -33.97 -27.42 -10.17
N VAL A 139 -33.59 -26.16 -10.29
CA VAL A 139 -34.23 -25.05 -9.56
C VAL A 139 -35.73 -24.99 -9.90
N ASP A 140 -36.60 -25.06 -8.89
CA ASP A 140 -38.03 -24.87 -9.09
C ASP A 140 -38.30 -23.42 -9.51
N LYS A 141 -38.78 -23.26 -10.75
CA LYS A 141 -39.08 -21.96 -11.35
C LYS A 141 -40.16 -21.19 -10.57
N ARG A 142 -41.11 -21.89 -9.92
CA ARG A 142 -42.17 -21.23 -9.13
C ARG A 142 -41.59 -20.62 -7.87
N GLU A 143 -40.76 -21.37 -7.15
CA GLU A 143 -40.06 -20.86 -5.97
C GLU A 143 -39.07 -19.75 -6.35
N LEU A 144 -38.37 -19.89 -7.48
CA LEU A 144 -37.51 -18.83 -8.00
C LEU A 144 -38.29 -17.54 -8.28
N CYS A 145 -39.45 -17.61 -8.94
CA CYS A 145 -40.28 -16.43 -9.18
C CYS A 145 -40.75 -15.78 -7.86
N LYS A 146 -41.10 -16.58 -6.85
CA LYS A 146 -41.45 -16.07 -5.52
C LYS A 146 -40.27 -15.33 -4.87
N VAL A 147 -39.07 -15.90 -4.92
CA VAL A 147 -37.85 -15.28 -4.38
C VAL A 147 -37.52 -13.99 -5.13
N ILE A 148 -37.58 -14.00 -6.46
CA ILE A 148 -37.37 -12.79 -7.29
C ILE A 148 -38.37 -11.69 -6.92
N ALA A 149 -39.65 -12.04 -6.80
CA ALA A 149 -40.68 -11.08 -6.39
C ALA A 149 -40.41 -10.51 -5.00
N GLN A 150 -39.97 -11.35 -4.06
CA GLN A 150 -39.61 -10.92 -2.71
C GLN A 150 -38.39 -10.01 -2.70
N VAL A 151 -37.36 -10.31 -3.50
CA VAL A 151 -36.17 -9.46 -3.62
C VAL A 151 -36.53 -8.09 -4.19
N LEU A 152 -37.34 -8.04 -5.24
CA LEU A 152 -37.81 -6.78 -5.82
C LEU A 152 -38.67 -6.00 -4.81
N PHE A 153 -39.58 -6.67 -4.10
CA PHE A 153 -40.36 -6.04 -3.04
C PHE A 153 -39.44 -5.44 -1.97
N ASN A 154 -38.44 -6.17 -1.50
CA ASN A 154 -37.49 -5.69 -0.50
C ASN A 154 -36.67 -4.50 -1.03
N GLN A 155 -36.12 -4.60 -2.24
CA GLN A 155 -35.31 -3.53 -2.83
C GLN A 155 -36.10 -2.22 -3.01
N ILE A 156 -37.39 -2.30 -3.31
CA ILE A 156 -38.23 -1.12 -3.51
C ILE A 156 -38.84 -0.67 -2.17
N VAL A 157 -39.66 -1.51 -1.54
CA VAL A 157 -40.47 -1.12 -0.37
C VAL A 157 -39.62 -0.90 0.88
N VAL A 158 -38.55 -1.68 1.06
CA VAL A 158 -37.63 -1.50 2.20
C VAL A 158 -36.47 -0.60 1.81
N GLY A 159 -35.93 -0.74 0.60
CA GLY A 159 -34.80 0.04 0.13
C GLY A 159 -35.09 1.54 0.08
N PHE A 160 -36.21 1.97 -0.51
CA PHE A 160 -36.51 3.41 -0.61
C PHE A 160 -36.58 4.12 0.75
N PRO A 161 -37.35 3.64 1.76
CA PRO A 161 -37.36 4.25 3.08
C PRO A 161 -35.98 4.31 3.74
N ILE A 162 -35.19 3.23 3.66
CA ILE A 162 -33.83 3.21 4.23
C ILE A 162 -32.95 4.27 3.55
N MET A 163 -33.01 4.38 2.22
CA MET A 163 -32.22 5.38 1.49
C MET A 163 -32.63 6.81 1.84
N TYR A 164 -33.93 7.09 1.99
CA TYR A 164 -34.40 8.41 2.44
C TYR A 164 -33.99 8.72 3.88
N LEU A 165 -34.08 7.75 4.79
CA LEU A 165 -33.60 7.92 6.17
C LEU A 165 -32.09 8.20 6.20
N GLY A 166 -31.32 7.48 5.39
CA GLY A 166 -29.88 7.71 5.22
C GLY A 166 -29.58 9.10 4.67
N TYR A 167 -30.34 9.56 3.69
CA TYR A 167 -30.22 10.92 3.14
C TYR A 167 -30.45 11.99 4.21
N TYR A 168 -31.54 11.91 4.98
CA TYR A 168 -31.80 12.88 6.06
C TYR A 168 -30.75 12.82 7.16
N PHE A 169 -30.23 11.63 7.48
CA PHE A 169 -29.14 11.49 8.44
C PHE A 169 -27.85 12.17 7.95
N MET A 170 -27.54 12.03 6.66
CA MET A 170 -26.40 12.69 6.03
C MET A 170 -26.56 14.21 5.94
N GLU A 171 -27.76 14.68 5.61
CA GLU A 171 -28.11 16.10 5.61
C GLU A 171 -27.96 16.70 7.02
N TRP A 172 -28.47 16.01 8.04
CA TRP A 172 -28.34 16.43 9.44
C TRP A 172 -26.88 16.53 9.90
N ARG A 173 -26.03 15.59 9.48
CA ARG A 173 -24.59 15.61 9.79
C ARG A 173 -23.82 16.68 9.00
N GLY A 174 -24.37 17.11 7.86
CA GLY A 174 -23.68 17.91 6.86
C GLY A 174 -22.78 17.05 5.96
N TYR A 175 -22.90 17.22 4.66
CA TYR A 175 -22.07 16.52 3.66
C TYR A 175 -21.26 17.51 2.81
N PRO A 176 -20.06 17.10 2.34
CA PRO A 176 -19.23 17.93 1.47
C PRO A 176 -19.90 18.14 0.09
N PRO A 177 -19.46 19.14 -0.70
CA PRO A 177 -19.99 19.39 -2.02
C PRO A 177 -19.98 18.14 -2.90
N VAL A 178 -21.12 17.82 -3.52
CA VAL A 178 -21.28 16.59 -4.32
C VAL A 178 -20.34 16.53 -5.53
N ARG A 179 -19.94 17.69 -6.05
CA ARG A 179 -18.97 17.79 -7.16
C ARG A 179 -17.56 17.42 -6.76
N GLU A 180 -17.15 17.59 -5.51
CA GLU A 180 -15.77 17.34 -5.10
C GLU A 180 -15.61 15.93 -4.58
N LEU A 181 -14.90 15.07 -5.33
CA LEU A 181 -14.58 13.73 -4.85
C LEU A 181 -13.44 13.75 -3.83
N PRO A 182 -13.44 12.82 -2.85
CA PRO A 182 -12.28 12.60 -1.99
C PRO A 182 -11.05 12.24 -2.82
N THR A 183 -9.86 12.48 -2.26
CA THR A 183 -8.62 12.08 -2.93
C THR A 183 -8.61 10.57 -3.17
N PHE A 184 -8.04 10.14 -4.30
CA PHE A 184 -8.12 8.74 -4.71
C PHE A 184 -7.53 7.76 -3.68
N HIS A 185 -6.43 8.10 -3.00
CA HIS A 185 -5.87 7.28 -1.94
C HIS A 185 -6.74 7.24 -0.68
N TRP A 186 -7.51 8.29 -0.39
CA TRP A 186 -8.44 8.31 0.73
C TRP A 186 -9.60 7.34 0.50
N VAL A 187 -10.15 7.32 -0.72
CA VAL A 187 -11.17 6.32 -1.12
C VAL A 187 -10.65 4.89 -0.92
N LEU A 188 -9.39 4.61 -1.29
CA LEU A 188 -8.79 3.29 -1.05
C LEU A 188 -8.64 2.97 0.43
N ALA A 189 -8.25 3.95 1.25
CA ALA A 189 -8.18 3.78 2.70
C ALA A 189 -9.57 3.51 3.30
N GLU A 190 -10.60 4.25 2.87
CA GLU A 190 -11.98 4.02 3.29
C GLU A 190 -12.45 2.62 2.92
N ILE A 191 -12.23 2.18 1.68
CA ILE A 191 -12.57 0.81 1.24
C ILE A 191 -11.85 -0.24 2.10
N ALA A 192 -10.55 -0.06 2.36
CA ALA A 192 -9.80 -0.99 3.19
C ALA A 192 -10.36 -1.08 4.61
N ILE A 193 -10.70 0.06 5.22
CA ILE A 193 -11.33 0.10 6.55
C ILE A 193 -12.70 -0.57 6.52
N HIS A 194 -13.53 -0.32 5.51
CA HIS A 194 -14.84 -0.93 5.39
C HIS A 194 -14.76 -2.45 5.26
N ILE A 195 -13.83 -2.97 4.45
CA ILE A 195 -13.58 -4.42 4.32
C ILE A 195 -13.17 -5.02 5.67
N LEU A 196 -12.27 -4.35 6.41
CA LEU A 196 -11.86 -4.83 7.74
C LEU A 196 -13.02 -4.83 8.74
N CYS A 197 -13.82 -3.75 8.76
CA CYS A 197 -15.01 -3.66 9.61
C CYS A 197 -16.04 -4.73 9.25
N GLU A 198 -16.25 -5.00 7.96
CA GLU A 198 -17.15 -6.05 7.47
C GLU A 198 -16.69 -7.43 7.94
N GLU A 199 -15.40 -7.75 7.79
CA GLU A 199 -14.83 -9.04 8.24
C GLU A 199 -14.99 -9.24 9.75
N ILE A 200 -14.68 -8.20 10.54
CA ILE A 200 -14.84 -8.22 11.99
C ILE A 200 -16.32 -8.38 12.38
N GLY A 201 -17.19 -7.58 11.77
CA GLY A 201 -18.64 -7.61 12.01
C GLY A 201 -19.23 -8.99 11.70
N PHE A 202 -18.85 -9.56 10.56
CA PHE A 202 -19.25 -10.90 10.15
C PHE A 202 -18.80 -11.95 11.16
N TYR A 203 -17.51 -11.97 11.53
CA TYR A 203 -16.96 -12.92 12.50
C TYR A 203 -17.73 -12.92 13.82
N TYR A 204 -17.95 -11.73 14.38
CA TYR A 204 -18.67 -11.62 15.65
C TYR A 204 -20.15 -11.94 15.50
N SER A 205 -20.85 -11.47 14.47
CA SER A 205 -22.25 -11.81 14.25
C SER A 205 -22.48 -13.31 14.15
N HIS A 206 -21.60 -14.01 13.42
CA HIS A 206 -21.63 -15.45 13.30
C HIS A 206 -21.41 -16.06 14.68
N ARG A 207 -20.32 -15.68 15.38
CA ARG A 207 -20.05 -16.17 16.72
C ARG A 207 -21.25 -15.98 17.66
N TYR A 208 -21.90 -14.82 17.68
CA TYR A 208 -23.06 -14.59 18.55
C TYR A 208 -24.23 -15.52 18.22
N VAL A 209 -24.57 -15.70 16.94
CA VAL A 209 -25.68 -16.57 16.53
C VAL A 209 -25.42 -18.06 16.82
N TYR A 210 -24.15 -18.50 16.82
CA TYR A 210 -23.79 -19.88 17.18
C TYR A 210 -23.33 -20.06 18.64
N SER A 211 -23.32 -18.99 19.44
CA SER A 211 -23.05 -19.04 20.89
C SER A 211 -24.29 -18.84 21.75
N ALA A 212 -25.38 -18.33 21.16
CA ALA A 212 -26.70 -18.20 21.76
C ALA A 212 -27.51 -19.48 21.52
#